data_AF-D7R9X5-F1
#
_entry.id   AF-D7R9X5-F1
#
_cell.length_a   1.000
_cell.length_b   1.000
_cell.length_c   1.000
_cell.angle_alpha   90.00
_cell.angle_beta   90.00
_cell.angle_gamma   90.00
#
_symmetry.space_group_name_H-M   'P 1'
#
loop_
_entity.id
_entity.type
_entity.pdbx_description
1 polymer ?
#
loop_
_entity_poly.entity_id
_entity_poly.type
_entity_poly.pdbx_seq_one_letter_code
_entity_poly.pdbx_strand_id
1 'polypeptide(L)'
;MALSMECKTCIFLFSLLLRPRSAFVPSATNISLDCHNFINILRWDYSDHETLKPNFEVTVKKLESTPKPIRVDYPNLQCDLSAFSSPDNDYSVAVTAVVGLNESLPAPPNGLTFSYFHSSPSEQLCSLDLLPVNVTFQPDVGIMISFSHPAVLYGQ
;
A
#
# COMPACT_ATOMS: atom_id res chain seq x y z
N MET A 1 54.91 22.50 -40.42
CA MET A 1 54.41 21.11 -40.43
C MET A 1 53.64 20.92 -39.14
N ALA A 2 52.32 21.14 -39.19
CA ALA A 2 51.46 21.21 -38.02
C ALA A 2 51.16 19.80 -37.52
N LEU A 3 51.42 19.57 -36.23
CA LEU A 3 51.15 18.31 -35.55
C LEU A 3 49.64 18.06 -35.48
N SER A 4 49.21 17.09 -36.27
CA SER A 4 47.92 16.41 -36.11
C SER A 4 47.92 15.68 -34.76
N MET A 5 47.27 16.25 -33.75
CA MET A 5 47.02 15.61 -32.47
C MET A 5 45.56 15.16 -32.38
N GLU A 6 45.35 13.91 -32.78
CA GLU A 6 44.33 12.93 -32.37
C GLU A 6 43.12 13.47 -31.58
N CYS A 7 42.01 13.62 -32.29
CA CYS A 7 40.64 13.90 -31.83
C CYS A 7 39.98 12.72 -31.07
N LYS A 8 40.74 12.00 -30.22
CA LYS A 8 40.22 10.87 -29.42
C LYS A 8 40.10 11.19 -27.93
N THR A 9 40.93 12.12 -27.44
CA THR A 9 40.97 12.48 -26.01
C THR A 9 39.78 13.35 -25.59
N CYS A 10 39.21 14.15 -26.49
CA CYS A 10 38.06 15.01 -26.18
C CYS A 10 36.77 14.22 -25.90
N ILE A 11 36.58 13.06 -26.53
CA ILE A 11 35.36 12.26 -26.39
C ILE A 11 35.31 11.59 -25.01
N PHE A 12 36.45 11.09 -24.51
CA PHE A 12 36.54 10.46 -23.20
C PHE A 12 36.37 11.44 -22.02
N LEU A 13 36.79 12.69 -22.19
CA LEU A 13 36.61 13.73 -21.15
C LEU A 13 35.15 14.21 -21.06
N PHE A 14 34.40 14.19 -22.17
CA PHE A 14 33.00 14.62 -22.19
C PHE A 14 32.06 13.61 -21.53
N SER A 15 32.35 12.31 -21.65
CA SER A 15 31.57 11.24 -21.01
C SER A 15 31.78 11.14 -19.49
N LEU A 16 32.90 11.62 -18.94
CA LEU A 16 33.12 11.70 -17.48
C LEU A 16 32.38 12.86 -16.79
N LEU A 17 31.96 13.87 -17.55
CA LEU A 17 31.27 15.06 -17.01
C LEU A 17 29.75 14.89 -16.95
N LEU A 18 29.20 13.93 -17.71
CA LEU A 18 27.80 13.54 -17.62
C LEU A 18 27.61 12.58 -16.44
N ARG A 19 27.71 13.11 -15.21
CA ARG A 19 27.16 12.39 -14.06
C ARG A 19 25.65 12.29 -14.26
N PRO A 20 25.05 11.09 -14.36
CA PRO A 20 23.60 10.98 -14.35
C PRO A 20 23.13 11.59 -13.03
N ARG A 21 22.41 12.71 -13.13
CA ARG A 21 21.71 13.29 -11.98
C ARG A 21 20.58 12.32 -11.69
N SER A 22 20.83 11.39 -10.77
CA SER A 22 19.76 10.54 -10.22
C SER A 22 18.63 11.48 -9.81
N ALA A 23 17.48 11.38 -10.47
CA ALA A 23 16.35 12.23 -10.17
C ALA A 23 15.78 11.72 -8.84
N PHE A 24 15.93 12.52 -7.79
CA PHE A 24 15.40 12.21 -6.48
C PHE A 24 13.87 12.21 -6.54
N VAL A 25 13.24 11.09 -6.20
CA VAL A 25 11.79 10.97 -6.04
C VAL A 25 11.50 10.89 -4.54
N PRO A 26 10.80 11.88 -3.95
CA PRO A 26 10.47 11.83 -2.53
C PRO A 26 9.47 10.70 -2.25
N SER A 27 9.53 10.15 -1.05
CA SER A 27 8.59 9.15 -0.57
C SER A 27 7.25 9.76 -0.19
N ALA A 28 6.18 8.97 -0.26
CA ALA A 28 4.88 9.33 0.28
C ALA A 28 4.95 9.51 1.81
N THR A 29 4.07 10.34 2.34
CA THR A 29 4.00 10.68 3.78
C THR A 29 2.60 10.43 4.32
N ASN A 30 2.42 10.52 5.64
CA ASN A 30 1.12 10.39 6.32
C ASN A 30 0.33 9.14 5.87
N ILE A 31 1.03 8.01 5.75
CA ILE A 31 0.41 6.74 5.40
C ILE A 31 -0.57 6.36 6.51
N SER A 32 -1.84 6.18 6.15
CA SER A 32 -2.90 5.79 7.07
C SER A 32 -3.78 4.72 6.44
N LEU A 33 -4.25 3.78 7.26
CA LEU A 33 -5.16 2.73 6.85
C LEU A 33 -6.46 2.87 7.63
N ASP A 34 -7.56 3.02 6.92
CA ASP A 34 -8.91 2.89 7.46
C ASP A 34 -9.41 1.49 7.15
N CYS A 35 -9.63 0.67 8.18
CA CYS A 35 -10.07 -0.71 8.00
C CYS A 35 -11.21 -1.10 8.94
N HIS A 36 -12.36 -1.39 8.35
CA HIS A 36 -13.59 -1.68 9.07
C HIS A 36 -14.57 -2.47 8.19
N ASN A 37 -15.23 -3.50 8.73
CA ASN A 37 -16.21 -4.34 7.98
C ASN A 37 -15.66 -4.89 6.65
N PHE A 38 -14.40 -5.34 6.65
CA PHE A 38 -13.63 -5.78 5.46
C PHE A 38 -13.44 -4.71 4.36
N ILE A 39 -13.76 -3.44 4.66
CA ILE A 39 -13.44 -2.29 3.83
C ILE A 39 -12.10 -1.72 4.28
N ASN A 40 -11.07 -1.80 3.43
CA ASN A 40 -9.70 -1.40 3.75
C ASN A 40 -9.23 -0.32 2.78
N ILE A 41 -9.12 0.94 3.24
CA ILE A 41 -8.70 2.05 2.40
C ILE A 41 -7.37 2.62 2.92
N LEU A 42 -6.31 2.42 2.15
CA LEU A 42 -5.01 3.03 2.40
C LEU A 42 -5.00 4.45 1.81
N ARG A 43 -4.46 5.42 2.55
CA ARG A 43 -4.32 6.82 2.12
C ARG A 43 -2.92 7.33 2.43
N TRP A 44 -2.46 8.29 1.64
CA TRP A 44 -1.18 8.95 1.84
C TRP A 44 -1.20 10.38 1.32
N ASP A 45 -0.20 11.15 1.73
CA ASP A 45 0.09 12.47 1.20
C ASP A 45 1.34 12.44 0.31
N TYR A 46 1.45 13.45 -0.57
CA TYR A 46 2.62 13.62 -1.42
C TYR A 46 2.92 15.10 -1.69
N SER A 47 4.09 15.59 -1.28
CA SER A 47 4.42 17.01 -1.34
C SER A 47 4.67 17.55 -2.75
N ASP A 48 5.27 16.73 -3.63
CA ASP A 48 5.83 17.20 -4.91
C ASP A 48 4.92 16.90 -6.11
N HIS A 49 3.61 16.79 -5.86
CA HIS A 49 2.63 16.32 -6.84
C HIS A 49 2.48 17.23 -8.06
N GLU A 50 2.60 18.55 -7.89
CA GLU A 50 2.44 19.51 -9.00
C GLU A 50 3.57 19.40 -10.04
N THR A 51 4.79 19.09 -9.57
CA THR A 51 5.99 19.05 -10.41
C THR A 51 6.24 17.66 -10.99
N LEU A 52 6.07 16.61 -10.19
CA LEU A 52 6.48 15.25 -10.55
C LEU A 52 5.34 14.40 -11.11
N LYS A 53 4.09 14.66 -10.70
CA LYS A 53 2.89 13.87 -11.06
C LYS A 53 3.17 12.34 -11.03
N PRO A 54 3.65 11.80 -9.90
CA PRO A 54 4.11 10.41 -9.83
C PRO A 54 2.91 9.45 -9.87
N ASN A 55 3.10 8.29 -10.48
CA ASN A 55 2.23 7.15 -10.17
C ASN A 55 2.71 6.48 -8.88
N PHE A 56 1.85 5.68 -8.27
CA PHE A 56 2.18 4.97 -7.04
C PHE A 56 2.10 3.47 -7.23
N GLU A 57 3.00 2.76 -6.57
CA GLU A 57 2.94 1.32 -6.42
C GLU A 57 2.71 0.98 -4.94
N VAL A 58 1.55 0.40 -4.66
CA VAL A 58 1.19 -0.10 -3.34
C VAL A 58 1.53 -1.58 -3.30
N THR A 59 2.54 -1.94 -2.51
CA THR A 59 2.96 -3.33 -2.34
C THR A 59 2.29 -3.90 -1.11
N VAL A 60 1.50 -4.97 -1.28
CA VAL A 60 0.86 -5.70 -0.17
C VAL A 60 1.46 -7.10 -0.07
N LYS A 61 1.82 -7.51 1.14
CA LYS A 61 2.40 -8.83 1.43
C LYS A 61 1.63 -9.50 2.56
N LYS A 62 1.14 -10.72 2.34
CA LYS A 62 0.77 -11.65 3.43
C LYS A 62 2.05 -12.26 4.01
N LEU A 63 2.07 -12.59 5.30
CA LEU A 63 3.16 -13.37 5.89
C LEU A 63 3.46 -14.62 5.02
N GLU A 64 4.74 -14.89 4.75
CA GLU A 64 5.20 -16.01 3.88
C GLU A 64 4.76 -15.98 2.40
N SER A 65 4.15 -14.89 1.90
CA SER A 65 3.74 -14.77 0.49
C SER A 65 4.63 -13.86 -0.35
N THR A 66 4.57 -14.04 -1.67
CA THR A 66 5.14 -13.09 -2.63
C THR A 66 4.38 -11.77 -2.56
N PRO A 67 5.07 -10.61 -2.49
CA PRO A 67 4.41 -9.32 -2.52
C PRO A 67 3.61 -9.11 -3.80
N LYS A 68 2.44 -8.49 -3.68
CA LYS A 68 1.58 -8.13 -4.80
C LYS A 68 1.59 -6.60 -4.98
N PRO A 69 2.16 -6.08 -6.08
CA PRO A 69 2.09 -4.67 -6.39
C PRO A 69 0.73 -4.29 -6.98
N ILE A 70 0.23 -3.13 -6.58
CA ILE A 70 -0.99 -2.51 -7.08
C ILE A 70 -0.60 -1.13 -7.59
N ARG A 71 -0.87 -0.86 -8.87
CA ARG A 71 -0.60 0.45 -9.46
C ARG A 71 -1.76 1.39 -9.21
N VAL A 72 -1.44 2.60 -8.81
CA VAL A 72 -2.39 3.68 -8.56
C VAL A 72 -1.93 4.90 -9.35
N ASP A 73 -2.73 5.28 -10.33
CA ASP A 73 -2.42 6.45 -11.17
C ASP A 73 -2.77 7.75 -10.45
N TYR A 74 -1.89 8.75 -10.60
CA TYR A 74 -2.14 10.12 -10.16
C TYR A 74 -3.41 10.68 -10.83
N PRO A 75 -4.29 11.46 -10.15
CA PRO A 75 -4.11 12.12 -8.84
C PRO A 75 -4.59 11.32 -7.63
N ASN A 76 -4.85 10.02 -7.77
CA ASN A 76 -5.35 9.23 -6.65
C ASN A 76 -4.25 9.04 -5.60
N LEU A 77 -4.56 9.42 -4.35
CA LEU A 77 -3.70 9.26 -3.17
C LEU A 77 -4.30 8.24 -2.19
N GLN A 78 -5.05 7.28 -2.73
CA GLN A 78 -5.66 6.21 -1.97
C GLN A 78 -5.71 4.91 -2.77
N CYS A 79 -5.74 3.79 -2.07
CA CYS A 79 -5.84 2.45 -2.65
C CYS A 79 -6.82 1.60 -1.84
N ASP A 80 -7.72 0.92 -2.56
CA ASP A 80 -8.60 -0.08 -1.97
C ASP A 80 -7.83 -1.41 -1.81
N LEU A 81 -7.77 -1.89 -0.57
CA LEU A 81 -7.11 -3.13 -0.15
C LEU A 81 -8.10 -4.16 0.40
N SER A 82 -9.41 -4.04 0.13
CA SER A 82 -10.44 -4.94 0.65
C SER A 82 -10.30 -6.39 0.21
N ALA A 83 -9.62 -6.63 -0.93
CA ALA A 83 -9.23 -7.98 -1.35
C ALA A 83 -8.23 -8.65 -0.38
N PHE A 84 -7.65 -7.90 0.55
CA PHE A 84 -6.68 -8.32 1.56
C PHE A 84 -7.28 -8.20 2.96
N SER A 85 -8.38 -8.91 3.19
CA SER A 85 -9.18 -8.81 4.43
C SER A 85 -9.34 -10.12 5.19
N SER A 86 -8.68 -11.20 4.74
CA SER A 86 -8.83 -12.52 5.35
C SER A 86 -8.38 -12.48 6.82
N PRO A 87 -9.22 -12.96 7.77
CA PRO A 87 -8.91 -12.90 9.20
C PRO A 87 -7.79 -13.86 9.62
N ASP A 88 -7.38 -14.78 8.75
CA ASP A 88 -6.30 -15.73 9.04
C ASP A 88 -4.90 -15.18 8.71
N ASN A 89 -4.82 -13.95 8.20
CA ASN A 89 -3.59 -13.38 7.67
C ASN A 89 -3.24 -12.05 8.33
N ASP A 90 -1.93 -11.86 8.53
CA ASP A 90 -1.34 -10.55 8.78
C ASP A 90 -0.79 -10.00 7.47
N TYR A 91 -1.04 -8.71 7.25
CA TYR A 91 -0.65 -8.01 6.04
C TYR A 91 0.36 -6.92 6.35
N SER A 92 1.35 -6.75 5.49
CA SER A 92 2.26 -5.61 5.47
C SER A 92 2.06 -4.84 4.17
N VAL A 93 2.02 -3.51 4.25
CA VAL A 93 1.83 -2.63 3.10
C VAL A 93 2.83 -1.48 3.09
N ALA A 94 3.31 -1.14 1.90
CA ALA A 94 4.14 0.04 1.66
C ALA A 94 3.79 0.70 0.32
N VAL A 95 4.01 2.01 0.24
CA VAL A 95 3.74 2.85 -0.93
C VAL A 95 5.06 3.36 -1.50
N THR A 96 5.26 3.17 -2.80
CA THR A 96 6.41 3.68 -3.55
C THR A 96 5.92 4.65 -4.61
N ALA A 97 6.51 5.85 -4.68
CA ALA A 97 6.25 6.80 -5.75
C ALA A 97 7.16 6.51 -6.95
N VAL A 98 6.60 6.57 -8.16
CA VAL A 98 7.26 6.17 -9.40
C VAL A 98 7.15 7.30 -10.43
N VAL A 99 8.30 7.77 -10.92
CA VAL A 99 8.42 8.81 -11.95
C VAL A 99 9.31 8.30 -13.08
N GLY A 100 8.68 7.83 -14.16
CA GLY A 100 9.39 7.20 -15.27
C GLY A 100 10.06 5.89 -14.82
N LEU A 101 11.39 5.89 -14.75
CA LEU A 101 12.20 4.76 -14.29
C LEU A 101 12.76 4.95 -12.86
N ASN A 102 12.46 6.08 -12.22
CA ASN A 102 12.95 6.38 -10.88
C ASN A 102 11.86 6.11 -9.85
N GLU A 103 12.26 5.62 -8.69
CA GLU A 103 11.38 5.25 -7.59
C GLU A 103 11.83 5.92 -6.30
N SER A 104 10.88 6.22 -5.42
CA SER A 104 11.18 6.64 -4.05
C SER A 104 11.57 5.46 -3.17
N LEU A 105 12.02 5.73 -1.95
CA LEU A 105 12.02 4.69 -0.93
C LEU A 105 10.57 4.32 -0.56
N PRO A 106 10.26 3.06 -0.21
CA PRO A 106 8.94 2.66 0.27
C PRO A 106 8.56 3.39 1.56
N ALA A 107 7.29 3.75 1.67
CA ALA A 107 6.73 4.40 2.86
C ALA A 107 5.53 3.61 3.43
N PRO A 108 5.46 3.39 4.74
CA PRO A 108 6.51 3.73 5.72
C PRO A 108 7.73 2.78 5.58
N PRO A 109 8.91 3.14 6.13
CA PRO A 109 10.16 2.40 5.90
C PRO A 109 10.12 0.91 6.27
N ASN A 110 9.33 0.53 7.27
CA ASN A 110 9.17 -0.87 7.71
C ASN A 110 7.86 -1.50 7.21
N GLY A 111 7.08 -0.78 6.40
CA GLY A 111 5.70 -1.12 6.07
C GLY A 111 4.74 -0.88 7.24
N LEU A 112 3.48 -0.62 6.93
CA LEU A 112 2.38 -0.61 7.89
C LEU A 112 1.82 -2.03 7.97
N THR A 113 1.58 -2.53 9.18
CA THR A 113 1.00 -3.88 9.36
C THR A 113 -0.45 -3.81 9.81
N PHE A 114 -1.31 -4.66 9.24
CA PHE A 114 -2.72 -4.73 9.62
C PHE A 114 -3.28 -6.15 9.60
N SER A 115 -4.31 -6.39 10.42
CA SER A 115 -4.96 -7.69 10.56
C SER A 115 -6.39 -7.59 11.10
N TYR A 116 -7.25 -8.53 10.70
CA TYR A 116 -8.55 -8.75 11.33
C TYR A 116 -8.48 -9.75 12.49
N PHE A 117 -7.32 -10.39 12.71
CA PHE A 117 -7.13 -11.32 13.81
C PHE A 117 -6.85 -10.56 15.11
N HIS A 118 -7.76 -10.68 16.09
CA HIS A 118 -7.66 -9.94 17.35
C HIS A 118 -6.37 -10.18 18.16
N SER A 119 -5.71 -11.33 17.96
CA SER A 119 -4.45 -11.69 18.62
C SER A 119 -3.22 -11.44 17.76
N SER A 120 -3.37 -10.75 16.62
CA SER A 120 -2.26 -10.38 15.74
C SER A 120 -1.31 -9.39 16.44
N PRO A 121 0.01 -9.49 16.21
CA PRO A 121 0.96 -8.47 16.64
C PRO A 121 0.99 -7.23 15.75
N SER A 122 0.12 -7.15 14.72
CA SER A 122 0.07 -6.03 13.78
C SER A 122 -0.18 -4.69 14.46
N GLU A 123 0.39 -3.62 13.90
CA GLU A 123 0.22 -2.25 14.40
C GLU A 123 -1.24 -1.78 14.32
N GLN A 124 -1.96 -2.17 13.26
CA GLN A 124 -3.35 -1.82 13.03
C GLN A 124 -4.25 -3.07 13.15
N LEU A 125 -5.09 -3.12 14.18
CA LEU A 125 -6.17 -4.10 14.26
C LEU A 125 -7.44 -3.55 13.61
N CYS A 126 -7.96 -4.29 12.65
CA CYS A 126 -9.20 -3.96 11.95
C CYS A 126 -10.41 -4.54 12.67
N SER A 127 -11.53 -3.83 12.64
CA SER A 127 -12.72 -4.18 13.40
C SER A 127 -13.91 -4.54 12.51
N LEU A 128 -14.80 -5.36 13.05
CA LEU A 128 -16.09 -5.67 12.47
C LEU A 128 -17.18 -5.16 13.42
N ASP A 129 -18.25 -4.59 12.87
CA ASP A 129 -19.41 -4.21 13.64
C ASP A 129 -20.15 -5.44 14.17
N LEU A 130 -20.78 -5.25 15.34
CA LEU A 130 -21.69 -6.24 15.90
C LEU A 130 -22.89 -6.42 14.97
N LEU A 131 -23.27 -7.67 14.80
CA LEU A 131 -24.29 -8.05 13.85
C LEU A 131 -25.66 -7.87 14.48
N PRO A 132 -26.69 -7.56 13.67
CA PRO A 132 -28.07 -7.60 14.14
C PRO A 132 -28.39 -8.97 14.73
N VAL A 133 -28.91 -8.97 15.96
CA VAL A 133 -29.33 -10.18 16.67
C VAL A 133 -30.84 -10.27 16.65
N ASN A 134 -31.35 -11.38 16.13
CA ASN A 134 -32.76 -11.71 16.17
C ASN A 134 -33.07 -12.49 17.45
N VAL A 135 -33.89 -11.88 18.31
CA VAL A 135 -34.36 -12.48 19.55
C VAL A 135 -35.84 -12.82 19.39
N THR A 136 -36.17 -14.10 19.51
CA THR A 136 -37.55 -14.59 19.41
C THR A 136 -37.90 -15.39 20.66
N PHE A 137 -39.10 -15.17 21.18
CA PHE A 137 -39.62 -15.96 22.28
C PHE A 137 -40.46 -17.11 21.74
N GLN A 138 -40.13 -18.33 22.14
CA GLN A 138 -40.87 -19.53 21.81
C GLN A 138 -41.44 -20.14 23.10
N PRO A 139 -42.78 -20.22 23.26
CA PRO A 139 -43.43 -20.64 24.52
C PRO A 139 -42.92 -21.96 25.10
N ASP A 140 -42.49 -22.90 24.26
CA ASP A 140 -42.06 -24.25 24.66
C ASP A 140 -40.53 -24.44 24.67
N VAL A 141 -39.76 -23.47 24.15
CA VAL A 141 -38.30 -23.58 23.91
C VAL A 141 -37.52 -22.49 24.66
N GLY A 142 -38.17 -21.40 25.05
CA GLY A 142 -37.55 -20.26 25.70
C GLY A 142 -37.15 -19.15 24.72
N ILE A 143 -36.09 -18.41 25.05
CA ILE A 143 -35.58 -17.31 24.22
C ILE A 143 -34.59 -17.87 23.21
N MET A 144 -34.93 -17.77 21.92
CA MET A 144 -34.02 -18.11 20.83
C MET A 144 -33.31 -16.85 20.32
N ILE A 145 -31.99 -16.89 20.34
CA ILE A 145 -31.10 -15.82 19.88
C ILE A 145 -30.41 -16.33 18.61
N SER A 146 -30.50 -15.57 17.52
CA SER A 146 -29.90 -15.93 16.24
C SER A 146 -29.22 -14.72 15.60
N PHE A 147 -28.10 -14.95 14.93
CA PHE A 147 -27.37 -13.93 14.17
C PHE A 147 -26.68 -14.59 12.98
N SER A 148 -26.48 -13.83 11.90
CA SER A 148 -25.77 -14.31 10.71
C SER A 148 -24.28 -14.11 10.89
N HIS A 149 -23.43 -14.99 10.36
CA HIS A 149 -21.97 -14.82 10.46
C HIS A 149 -21.49 -13.53 9.72
N PRO A 150 -20.51 -12.76 10.26
CA PRO A 150 -20.07 -11.50 9.64
C PRO A 150 -19.63 -11.63 8.19
N ALA A 151 -18.91 -12.71 7.86
CA ALA A 151 -18.44 -12.97 6.49
C ALA A 151 -19.59 -13.01 5.47
N VAL A 152 -20.76 -13.52 5.87
CA VAL A 152 -21.96 -13.56 5.01
C VAL A 152 -22.53 -12.17 4.79
N LEU A 153 -22.51 -11.32 5.82
CA LEU A 153 -23.09 -9.98 5.78
C LEU A 153 -22.21 -8.97 5.05
N TYR A 154 -20.90 -9.08 5.20
CA TYR A 154 -19.93 -8.16 4.60
C TYR A 154 -19.31 -8.68 3.28
N GLY A 155 -19.75 -9.85 2.80
CA GLY A 155 -19.45 -10.34 1.44
C GLY A 155 -18.02 -10.87 1.24
N GLN A 156 -17.51 -11.64 2.21
CA GLN A 156 -16.19 -12.25 2.14
C GLN A 156 -16.20 -13.64 1.49
#